data_AF-A0A341BXE2-F1
#
_entry.id   AF-A0A341BXE2-F1
#
_cell.length_a   1.000
_cell.length_b   1.000
_cell.length_c   1.000
_cell.angle_alpha   90.00
_cell.angle_beta   90.00
_cell.angle_gamma   90.00
#
_symmetry.space_group_name_H-M   'P 1'
#
loop_
_entity.id
_entity.type
_entity.pdbx_description
1 polymer ?
#
loop_
_entity_poly.entity_id
_entity_poly.type
_entity_poly.pdbx_seq_one_letter_code
_entity_poly.pdbx_strand_id
1 'polypeptide(L)'
;MKVLLLKDPKEDDCGQDPYIRELGLYGLEATLIPVLSFEFWSLPSFLEKLSHPEGYGGLIFTSPRAVEAVELCLEKDNKTEVWRKSLQEKWNAKSVYVVGNATASLVNKIGLHTEGENCGNAEKLAEYICSIVTSNQRTQMSSSLLCWTRRRKAVKGRFWNLPEAPCTPLGLRLQERHRKGMCSERSSRCEEMRLGA
;
A
#
# COMPACT_ATOMS: atom_id res chain seq x y z
N MET A 1 -7.35 -7.46 -33.59
CA MET A 1 -6.59 -8.51 -32.86
C MET A 1 -6.97 -8.40 -31.39
N LYS A 2 -7.15 -9.54 -30.69
CA LYS A 2 -7.58 -9.56 -29.28
C LYS A 2 -6.36 -9.63 -28.35
N VAL A 3 -6.39 -8.86 -27.25
CA VAL A 3 -5.31 -8.75 -26.26
C VAL A 3 -5.86 -9.00 -24.86
N LEU A 4 -5.13 -9.76 -24.04
CA LEU A 4 -5.50 -10.02 -22.64
C LEU A 4 -4.55 -9.29 -21.70
N LEU A 5 -5.09 -8.48 -20.79
CA LEU A 5 -4.32 -7.74 -19.78
C LEU A 5 -4.48 -8.42 -18.42
N LEU A 6 -3.39 -8.95 -17.86
CA LEU A 6 -3.35 -9.60 -16.56
C LEU A 6 -2.77 -8.65 -15.51
N LYS A 7 -3.55 -7.65 -15.10
CA LYS A 7 -3.14 -6.62 -14.15
C LYS A 7 -4.31 -6.18 -13.29
N ASP A 8 -4.02 -5.55 -12.16
CA ASP A 8 -5.06 -4.87 -11.40
C ASP A 8 -5.61 -3.68 -12.19
N PRO A 9 -6.93 -3.46 -12.22
CA PRO A 9 -7.52 -2.31 -12.89
C PRO A 9 -6.96 -1.04 -12.25
N LYS A 10 -6.57 -0.09 -13.09
CA LYS A 10 -6.18 1.24 -12.65
C LYS A 10 -7.03 2.23 -13.42
N GLU A 11 -7.93 2.90 -12.73
CA GLU A 11 -8.71 3.98 -13.34
C GLU A 11 -7.88 5.26 -13.31
N ASP A 12 -7.89 5.99 -14.43
CA ASP A 12 -7.47 7.38 -14.46
C ASP A 12 -8.69 8.30 -14.41
N ASP A 13 -8.47 9.61 -14.54
CA ASP A 13 -9.52 10.63 -14.45
C ASP A 13 -10.65 10.45 -15.49
N CYS A 14 -10.45 9.60 -16.51
CA CYS A 14 -11.42 9.28 -17.55
C CYS A 14 -12.21 7.99 -17.30
N GLY A 15 -12.02 7.32 -16.16
CA GLY A 15 -12.78 6.12 -15.77
C GLY A 15 -12.48 4.88 -16.62
N GLN A 16 -11.40 4.88 -17.40
CA GLN A 16 -10.94 3.73 -18.18
C GLN A 16 -9.49 3.39 -17.86
N ASP A 17 -9.13 2.11 -17.99
CA ASP A 17 -7.74 1.70 -17.83
C ASP A 17 -6.88 2.26 -18.98
N PRO A 18 -5.74 2.92 -18.69
CA PRO A 18 -4.93 3.56 -19.71
C PRO A 18 -4.43 2.57 -20.77
N TYR A 19 -4.22 1.30 -20.42
CA TYR A 19 -3.83 0.28 -21.40
C TYR A 19 -4.99 -0.08 -22.33
N ILE A 20 -6.21 -0.19 -21.80
CA ILE A 20 -7.39 -0.47 -22.63
C ILE A 20 -7.64 0.67 -23.61
N ARG A 21 -7.57 1.92 -23.12
CA ARG A 21 -7.72 3.10 -23.97
C ARG A 21 -6.69 3.13 -25.09
N GLU A 22 -5.41 3.01 -24.74
CA GLU A 22 -4.32 3.12 -25.71
C GLU A 22 -4.39 2.00 -26.75
N LEU A 23 -4.62 0.75 -26.33
CA LEU A 23 -4.79 -0.38 -27.24
C LEU A 23 -6.00 -0.20 -28.17
N GLY A 24 -7.08 0.36 -27.66
CA GLY A 24 -8.27 0.71 -28.45
C GLY A 24 -7.98 1.71 -29.57
N LEU A 25 -7.09 2.69 -29.34
CA LEU A 25 -6.68 3.67 -30.37
C LEU A 25 -6.01 3.01 -31.58
N TYR A 26 -5.35 1.87 -31.38
CA TYR A 26 -4.71 1.09 -32.45
C TYR A 26 -5.59 -0.04 -33.00
N GLY A 27 -6.89 -0.06 -32.67
CA GLY A 27 -7.83 -1.09 -33.14
C GLY A 27 -7.62 -2.47 -32.49
N LEU A 28 -6.99 -2.52 -31.32
CA LEU A 28 -6.79 -3.74 -30.54
C LEU A 28 -7.91 -3.88 -29.50
N GLU A 29 -8.57 -5.03 -29.50
CA GLU A 29 -9.63 -5.34 -28.53
C GLU A 29 -8.99 -5.91 -27.27
N ALA A 30 -8.85 -5.09 -26.23
CA ALA A 30 -8.22 -5.47 -24.97
C ALA A 30 -9.27 -5.90 -23.92
N THR A 31 -9.04 -7.03 -23.25
CA THR A 31 -9.83 -7.50 -22.10
C THR A 31 -8.93 -7.58 -20.86
N LEU A 32 -9.33 -6.92 -19.78
CA LEU A 32 -8.56 -6.90 -18.52
C LEU A 32 -9.11 -7.90 -17.50
N ILE A 33 -8.22 -8.74 -16.98
CA ILE A 33 -8.49 -9.69 -15.91
C ILE A 33 -7.63 -9.31 -14.69
N PRO A 34 -8.23 -8.90 -13.56
CA PRO A 34 -7.50 -8.69 -12.32
C PRO A 34 -6.95 -10.02 -11.80
N VAL A 35 -5.65 -10.04 -11.51
CA VAL A 35 -4.94 -11.23 -11.04
C VAL A 35 -4.49 -11.14 -9.58
N LEU A 36 -4.55 -9.96 -8.97
CA LEU A 36 -4.29 -9.76 -7.56
C LEU A 36 -5.60 -9.38 -6.83
N SER A 37 -5.69 -9.81 -5.59
CA SER A 37 -6.65 -9.31 -4.63
C SER A 37 -5.96 -9.17 -3.28
N PHE A 38 -6.42 -8.22 -2.49
CA PHE A 38 -5.88 -7.92 -1.18
C PHE A 38 -7.03 -7.73 -0.20
N GLU A 39 -6.75 -8.09 1.05
CA GLU A 39 -7.65 -7.90 2.17
C GLU A 39 -6.85 -7.24 3.30
N PHE A 40 -7.49 -6.33 4.01
CA PHE A 40 -6.92 -5.73 5.22
C PHE A 40 -7.22 -6.60 6.43
N TRP A 41 -6.18 -6.87 7.22
CA TRP A 41 -6.24 -7.67 8.44
C TRP A 41 -5.82 -6.84 9.65
N SER A 42 -6.43 -7.09 10.81
CA SER A 42 -6.00 -6.50 12.09
C SER A 42 -6.08 -4.95 12.14
N LEU A 43 -7.02 -4.34 11.40
CA LEU A 43 -7.20 -2.88 11.39
C LEU A 43 -7.34 -2.26 12.80
N PRO A 44 -8.04 -2.87 13.79
CA PRO A 44 -8.12 -2.30 15.14
C PRO A 44 -6.75 -2.23 15.86
N SER A 45 -5.97 -3.32 15.82
CA SER A 45 -4.62 -3.35 16.41
C SER A 45 -3.66 -2.42 15.68
N PHE A 46 -3.87 -2.19 14.38
CA PHE A 46 -3.10 -1.21 13.63
C PHE A 46 -3.39 0.21 14.13
N LEU A 47 -4.67 0.56 14.27
CA LEU A 47 -5.08 1.87 14.76
C LEU A 47 -4.63 2.13 16.20
N GLU A 48 -4.68 1.11 17.05
CA GLU A 48 -4.14 1.17 18.42
C GLU A 48 -2.67 1.59 18.41
N LYS A 49 -1.84 0.95 17.57
CA LYS A 49 -0.41 1.31 17.45
C LYS A 49 -0.20 2.71 16.88
N LEU A 50 -1.00 3.11 15.90
CA LEU A 50 -0.96 4.48 15.36
C LEU A 50 -1.38 5.55 16.36
N SER A 51 -2.18 5.18 17.37
CA SER A 51 -2.61 6.10 18.43
C SER A 51 -1.53 6.37 19.48
N HIS A 52 -0.43 5.60 19.48
CA HIS A 52 0.65 5.66 20.47
C HIS A 52 2.02 5.95 19.81
N PRO A 53 2.22 7.15 19.22
CA PRO A 53 3.45 7.53 18.53
C PRO A 53 4.70 7.47 19.43
N GLU A 54 4.56 7.65 20.74
CA GLU A 54 5.63 7.59 21.73
C GLU A 54 6.37 6.24 21.76
N GLY A 55 5.73 5.14 21.36
CA GLY A 55 6.35 3.82 21.30
C GLY A 55 7.30 3.61 20.11
N TYR A 56 7.36 4.55 19.18
CA TYR A 56 8.04 4.36 17.89
C TYR A 56 8.97 5.54 17.54
N GLY A 57 10.04 5.25 16.82
CA GLY A 57 10.95 6.27 16.29
C GLY A 57 10.43 6.96 15.03
N GLY A 58 9.43 6.34 14.38
CA GLY A 58 8.95 6.78 13.07
C GLY A 58 8.09 5.73 12.36
N LEU A 59 7.62 6.08 11.16
CA LEU A 59 6.78 5.25 10.30
C LEU A 59 7.52 4.90 9.01
N ILE A 60 7.22 3.72 8.45
CA ILE A 60 7.69 3.33 7.12
C ILE A 60 6.51 2.80 6.29
N PHE A 61 6.23 3.47 5.17
CA PHE A 61 5.24 3.05 4.17
C PHE A 61 5.93 2.61 2.88
N THR A 62 5.90 1.31 2.57
CA THR A 62 6.50 0.79 1.32
C THR A 62 5.46 0.36 0.29
N SER A 63 4.18 0.68 0.51
CA SER A 63 3.08 0.37 -0.43
C SER A 63 1.93 1.34 -0.25
N PRO A 64 1.26 1.77 -1.35
CA PRO A 64 0.01 2.53 -1.30
C PRO A 64 -1.05 1.87 -0.43
N ARG A 65 -1.14 0.53 -0.47
CA ARG A 65 -2.12 -0.24 0.33
C ARG A 65 -1.96 -0.04 1.83
N ALA A 66 -0.75 0.21 2.31
CA ALA A 66 -0.53 0.47 3.73
C ALA A 66 -1.15 1.81 4.16
N VAL A 67 -1.18 2.79 3.26
CA VAL A 67 -1.80 4.10 3.49
C VAL A 67 -3.32 3.99 3.44
N GLU A 68 -3.85 3.28 2.45
CA GLU A 68 -5.29 2.98 2.36
C GLU A 68 -5.80 2.28 3.63
N ALA A 69 -5.00 1.40 4.24
CA ALA A 69 -5.34 0.78 5.52
C ALA A 69 -5.47 1.81 6.65
N VAL A 70 -4.65 2.87 6.65
CA VAL A 70 -4.73 3.97 7.63
C VAL A 70 -6.04 4.71 7.44
N GLU A 71 -6.33 5.12 6.21
CA GLU A 71 -7.56 5.84 5.86
C GLU A 71 -8.79 5.04 6.30
N LEU A 72 -8.84 3.75 5.97
CA LEU A 72 -9.92 2.86 6.38
C LEU A 72 -10.07 2.71 7.89
N CYS A 73 -8.96 2.69 8.65
CA CYS A 73 -9.02 2.69 10.12
C CYS A 73 -9.58 4.00 10.67
N LEU A 74 -9.16 5.13 10.11
CA LEU A 74 -9.56 6.45 10.57
C LEU A 74 -11.06 6.70 10.32
N GLU A 75 -11.56 6.28 9.16
CA GLU A 75 -12.97 6.35 8.78
C GLU A 75 -13.84 5.46 9.68
N LYS A 76 -13.47 4.19 9.87
CA LYS A 76 -14.30 3.22 10.61
C LYS A 76 -14.46 3.54 12.09
N ASP A 77 -13.42 4.06 12.73
CA ASP A 77 -13.42 4.33 14.17
C ASP A 77 -13.78 5.77 14.52
N ASN A 78 -14.27 6.58 13.56
CA ASN A 78 -14.53 8.02 13.71
C ASN A 78 -13.33 8.82 14.28
N LYS A 79 -12.11 8.28 14.14
CA LYS A 79 -10.89 8.88 14.69
C LYS A 79 -10.25 9.90 13.76
N THR A 80 -10.84 10.17 12.60
CA THR A 80 -10.39 11.23 11.67
C THR A 80 -10.16 12.57 12.36
N GLU A 81 -11.04 12.93 13.30
CA GLU A 81 -10.92 14.20 14.03
C GLU A 81 -9.76 14.18 15.05
N VAL A 82 -9.56 13.05 15.74
CA VAL A 82 -8.42 12.86 16.68
C VAL A 82 -7.09 12.84 15.94
N TRP A 83 -7.08 12.21 14.76
CA TRP A 83 -5.94 12.17 13.86
C TRP A 83 -5.51 13.58 13.45
N ARG A 84 -6.44 14.33 12.86
CA ARG A 84 -6.21 15.69 12.36
C ARG A 84 -5.85 16.67 13.48
N LYS A 85 -6.44 16.51 14.67
CA LYS A 85 -6.21 17.42 15.81
C LYS A 85 -4.88 17.20 16.54
N SER A 86 -4.35 15.98 16.59
CA SER A 86 -3.24 15.68 17.50
C SER A 86 -2.26 14.62 17.05
N LEU A 87 -2.71 13.53 16.42
CA LEU A 87 -1.80 12.43 16.07
C LEU A 87 -0.93 12.78 14.85
N GLN A 88 -1.49 13.50 13.88
CA GLN A 88 -0.77 13.91 12.68
C GLN A 88 0.49 14.71 13.03
N GLU A 89 0.38 15.73 13.90
CA GLU A 89 1.53 16.53 14.35
C GLU A 89 2.54 15.71 15.15
N LYS A 90 2.08 14.81 16.03
CA LYS A 90 2.96 13.90 16.79
C LYS A 90 3.75 12.96 15.89
N TRP A 91 3.16 12.49 14.79
CA TRP A 91 3.84 11.67 13.80
C TRP A 91 4.76 12.50 12.90
N ASN A 92 4.40 13.74 12.56
CA ASN A 92 5.26 14.66 11.81
C ASN A 92 6.48 15.15 12.62
N ALA A 93 6.41 15.12 13.94
CA ALA A 93 7.58 15.33 14.80
C ALA A 93 8.58 14.15 14.77
N LYS A 94 8.25 13.06 14.06
CA LYS A 94 9.08 11.86 13.89
C LYS A 94 9.39 11.64 12.41
N SER A 95 10.32 10.74 12.12
CA SER A 95 10.67 10.41 10.74
C SER A 95 9.60 9.52 10.09
N VAL A 96 9.09 9.93 8.93
CA VAL A 96 8.16 9.13 8.12
C VAL A 96 8.81 8.83 6.78
N TYR A 97 9.14 7.55 6.56
CA TYR A 97 9.83 7.08 5.37
C TYR A 97 8.87 6.42 4.39
N VAL A 98 9.07 6.64 3.10
CA VAL A 98 8.24 6.06 2.04
C VAL A 98 9.06 5.48 0.90
N VAL A 99 8.50 4.50 0.17
CA VAL A 99 9.07 4.00 -1.09
C VAL A 99 8.15 4.38 -2.24
N GLY A 100 8.67 5.21 -3.15
CA GLY A 100 8.01 5.58 -4.40
C GLY A 100 6.97 6.70 -4.29
N ASN A 101 6.92 7.54 -5.32
CA ASN A 101 6.09 8.74 -5.36
C ASN A 101 4.59 8.45 -5.22
N ALA A 102 4.11 7.30 -5.72
CA ALA A 102 2.70 6.93 -5.57
C ALA A 102 2.31 6.76 -4.10
N THR A 103 3.18 6.18 -3.28
CA THR A 103 2.96 6.06 -1.83
C THR A 103 3.13 7.40 -1.15
N ALA A 104 4.16 8.17 -1.49
CA ALA A 104 4.39 9.51 -0.96
C ALA A 104 3.16 10.42 -1.14
N SER A 105 2.58 10.44 -2.34
CA SER A 105 1.38 11.23 -2.64
C SER A 105 0.19 10.87 -1.74
N LEU A 106 0.00 9.58 -1.41
CA LEU A 106 -1.07 9.17 -0.49
C LEU A 106 -0.74 9.53 0.96
N VAL A 107 0.52 9.35 1.38
CA VAL A 107 0.94 9.69 2.74
C VAL A 107 0.84 11.21 2.98
N ASN A 108 1.15 12.02 1.97
CA ASN A 108 0.98 13.47 2.04
C ASN A 108 -0.52 13.87 2.13
N LYS A 109 -1.43 13.10 1.51
CA LYS A 109 -2.90 13.34 1.61
C LYS A 109 -3.44 13.11 3.02
N ILE A 110 -2.90 12.13 3.75
CA ILE A 110 -3.23 11.93 5.18
C ILE A 110 -2.49 12.91 6.11
N GLY A 111 -1.72 13.83 5.53
CA GLY A 111 -1.12 14.96 6.21
C GLY A 111 0.24 14.69 6.86
N LEU A 112 0.92 13.60 6.48
CA LEU A 112 2.25 13.28 6.98
C LEU A 112 3.35 13.78 6.02
N HIS A 113 4.46 14.27 6.56
CA HIS A 113 5.63 14.70 5.78
C HIS A 113 6.58 13.54 5.54
N THR A 114 6.93 13.28 4.28
CA THR A 114 7.61 12.05 3.88
C THR A 114 9.03 12.27 3.41
N GLU A 115 9.87 11.24 3.61
CA GLU A 115 11.24 11.17 3.11
C GLU A 115 11.50 9.83 2.40
N GLY A 116 12.46 9.80 1.48
CA GLY A 116 12.93 8.55 0.86
C GLY A 116 12.12 8.07 -0.36
N GLU A 117 11.15 8.84 -0.84
CA GLU A 117 10.36 8.54 -2.04
C GLU A 117 11.22 8.22 -3.28
N ASN A 118 12.36 8.90 -3.39
CA ASN A 118 13.33 8.76 -4.48
C ASN A 118 14.31 7.57 -4.31
N CYS A 119 14.26 6.84 -3.19
CA CYS A 119 15.10 5.65 -2.99
C CYS A 119 14.76 4.53 -3.98
N GLY A 120 13.56 4.54 -4.56
CA GLY A 120 13.12 3.62 -5.62
C GLY A 120 12.75 2.21 -5.16
N ASN A 121 13.46 1.64 -4.17
CA ASN A 121 13.14 0.34 -3.58
C ASN A 121 13.41 0.30 -2.07
N ALA A 122 12.95 -0.79 -1.42
CA ALA A 122 13.03 -0.95 0.02
C ALA A 122 14.49 -1.16 0.50
N GLU A 123 15.34 -1.77 -0.32
CA GLU A 123 16.75 -2.00 0.00
C GLU A 123 17.52 -0.68 0.10
N LYS A 124 17.35 0.20 -0.88
CA LYS A 124 17.96 1.53 -0.90
C LYS A 124 17.39 2.43 0.19
N LEU A 125 16.10 2.32 0.49
CA LEU A 125 15.50 3.04 1.62
C LEU A 125 16.12 2.58 2.95
N ALA A 126 16.35 1.28 3.13
CA ALA A 126 17.01 0.77 4.32
C ALA A 126 18.45 1.29 4.45
N GLU A 127 19.19 1.34 3.34
CA GLU A 127 20.54 1.92 3.31
C GLU A 127 20.53 3.41 3.67
N TYR A 128 19.57 4.18 3.14
CA TYR A 128 19.36 5.59 3.46
C TYR A 128 19.03 5.82 4.95
N ILE A 129 18.11 5.03 5.52
CA ILE A 129 17.78 5.12 6.95
C ILE A 129 19.03 4.80 7.79
N CYS A 130 19.78 3.75 7.44
CA CYS A 130 20.98 3.38 8.16
C CYS A 130 22.08 4.46 8.10
N SER A 131 22.24 5.13 6.95
CA SER A 131 23.24 6.19 6.80
C SER A 131 22.90 7.43 7.64
N ILE A 132 21.62 7.80 7.72
CA ILE A 132 21.17 8.89 8.61
C ILE A 132 21.48 8.55 10.07
N VAL A 133 21.09 7.34 10.52
CA VAL A 133 21.27 6.91 11.91
C VAL A 133 22.75 6.85 12.29
N THR A 134 23.62 6.37 11.38
CA THR A 134 25.06 6.30 11.64
C THR A 134 25.75 7.67 11.62
N SER A 135 25.24 8.64 10.85
CA SER A 135 25.76 10.00 10.82
C SER A 135 25.37 10.84 12.05
N ASN A 136 24.19 10.59 12.63
CA ASN A 136 23.65 11.31 13.79
C ASN A 136 24.05 10.72 15.15
N GLN A 137 25.33 10.35 15.34
CA GLN A 137 25.78 9.82 16.64
C GLN A 137 25.65 10.87 17.76
N ARG A 138 24.56 10.81 18.56
CA ARG A 138 24.47 10.95 20.05
C ARG A 138 23.04 11.15 20.57
N THR A 139 22.01 10.53 20.00
CA THR A 139 20.73 10.42 20.71
C THR A 139 20.24 8.99 20.67
N GLN A 140 20.50 8.33 21.80
CA GLN A 140 19.90 7.11 22.29
C GLN A 140 18.47 6.93 21.73
N MET A 141 18.31 6.11 20.70
CA MET A 141 16.99 5.74 20.18
C MET A 141 16.84 4.22 20.30
N SER A 142 16.45 3.78 21.50
CA SER A 142 15.75 2.50 21.69
C SER A 142 14.31 2.62 21.16
N SER A 143 14.14 3.12 19.93
CA SER A 143 12.84 3.45 19.35
C SER A 143 12.64 2.65 18.08
N SER A 144 11.77 1.64 18.14
CA SER A 144 11.45 0.79 17.01
C SER A 144 10.80 1.60 15.87
N LEU A 145 11.17 1.32 14.62
CA LEU A 145 10.44 1.85 13.45
C LEU A 145 9.25 0.96 13.14
N LEU A 146 8.09 1.57 12.91
CA LEU A 146 6.88 0.84 12.57
C LEU A 146 6.76 0.71 11.05
N CYS A 147 7.07 -0.49 10.52
CA CYS A 147 7.03 -0.80 9.09
C CYS A 147 5.76 -1.57 8.71
N TRP A 148 5.00 -1.03 7.76
CA TRP A 148 3.77 -1.66 7.28
C TRP A 148 3.85 -2.03 5.81
N THR A 149 4.67 -3.03 5.47
CA THR A 149 4.24 -4.11 4.57
C THR A 149 5.12 -5.36 4.75
N ARG A 150 4.56 -6.53 4.44
CA ARG A 150 5.34 -7.74 4.21
C ARG A 150 5.16 -8.21 2.77
N ARG A 151 5.93 -7.64 1.82
CA ARG A 151 6.26 -8.41 0.60
C ARG A 151 7.13 -9.58 1.02
N ARG A 152 6.74 -10.81 0.66
CA ARG A 152 7.31 -12.07 1.18
C ARG A 152 8.85 -12.24 1.13
N LYS A 153 9.63 -11.37 0.46
CA LYS A 153 11.08 -11.64 0.23
C LYS A 153 12.09 -10.48 0.34
N ALA A 154 11.72 -9.20 0.41
CA ALA A 154 12.71 -8.11 0.25
C ALA A 154 13.37 -7.64 1.56
N VAL A 155 12.59 -7.31 2.59
CA VAL A 155 13.12 -6.67 3.82
C VAL A 155 13.49 -7.70 4.89
N LYS A 156 14.22 -8.76 4.51
CA LYS A 156 14.73 -9.76 5.47
C LYS A 156 16.25 -9.74 5.65
N GLY A 157 17.00 -9.02 4.81
CA GLY A 157 18.46 -9.19 4.76
C GLY A 157 19.32 -8.22 5.58
N ARG A 158 18.90 -6.95 5.77
CA ARG A 158 19.81 -5.91 6.29
C ARG A 158 19.33 -5.12 7.50
N PHE A 159 18.03 -4.90 7.66
CA PHE A 159 17.52 -4.20 8.85
C PHE A 159 17.63 -5.05 10.13
N TRP A 160 17.62 -6.38 9.99
CA TRP A 160 17.59 -7.36 11.09
C TRP A 160 18.97 -7.77 11.59
N ASN A 161 20.04 -7.37 10.90
CA ASN A 161 21.43 -7.77 11.20
C ASN A 161 22.27 -6.64 11.79
N LEU A 162 21.65 -5.52 12.17
CA LEU A 162 22.30 -4.52 13.02
C LEU A 162 22.26 -5.03 14.48
N PRO A 163 23.36 -4.97 15.24
CA PRO A 163 23.40 -5.49 16.61
C PRO A 163 22.38 -4.88 17.58
N GLU A 164 21.68 -3.78 17.23
CA GLU A 164 20.80 -3.05 18.16
C GLU A 164 19.51 -2.46 17.54
N ALA A 165 19.03 -2.94 16.38
CA ALA A 165 17.79 -2.42 15.78
C ALA A 165 16.60 -3.40 15.96
N PRO A 166 15.73 -3.23 16.96
CA PRO A 166 14.48 -3.98 17.04
C PRO A 166 13.46 -3.33 16.11
N CYS A 167 13.52 -3.64 14.81
CA CYS A 167 12.31 -3.57 14.01
C CYS A 167 11.38 -4.67 14.52
N THR A 168 10.15 -4.38 14.90
CA THR A 168 9.20 -5.46 15.25
C THR A 168 8.33 -5.69 14.01
N PRO A 169 8.41 -6.85 13.33
CA PRO A 169 7.62 -7.09 12.14
C PRO A 169 6.20 -7.46 12.58
N LEU A 170 5.34 -6.45 12.72
CA LEU A 170 3.95 -6.65 13.10
C LEU A 170 3.11 -6.68 11.82
N GLY A 171 2.81 -7.90 11.39
CA GLY A 171 2.27 -8.18 10.07
C GLY A 171 0.79 -7.84 9.92
N LEU A 172 0.49 -6.93 8.99
CA LEU A 172 -0.65 -7.10 8.10
C LEU A 172 -0.29 -8.27 7.15
N ARG A 173 -0.96 -9.42 7.29
CA ARG A 173 -0.82 -10.51 6.30
C ARG A 173 -1.64 -10.12 5.07
N LEU A 174 -1.03 -9.38 4.15
CA LEU A 174 -1.50 -9.26 2.77
C LEU A 174 -1.38 -10.65 2.14
N GLN A 175 -2.46 -11.41 2.13
CA GLN A 175 -2.54 -12.63 1.34
C GLN A 175 -2.99 -12.23 -0.07
N GLU A 176 -2.03 -12.09 -0.98
CA GLU A 176 -2.31 -12.14 -2.41
C GLU A 176 -2.95 -13.50 -2.69
N ARG A 177 -4.29 -13.53 -2.81
CA ARG A 177 -4.97 -14.73 -3.29
C ARG A 177 -4.93 -14.68 -4.81
N HIS A 178 -4.22 -15.62 -5.42
CA HIS A 178 -4.44 -15.90 -6.84
C HIS A 178 -5.90 -16.33 -7.00
N ARG A 179 -6.64 -15.60 -7.84
CA ARG A 179 -8.01 -15.94 -8.20
C ARG A 179 -7.97 -17.32 -8.89
N LYS A 180 -8.32 -18.39 -8.17
CA LYS A 180 -8.63 -19.67 -8.80
C LYS A 180 -9.94 -19.44 -9.56
N GLY A 181 -9.87 -19.47 -10.88
CA GLY A 181 -11.01 -19.25 -11.75
C GLY A 181 -12.14 -20.20 -11.40
N MET A 182 -13.29 -19.64 -11.05
CA MET A 182 -14.56 -20.37 -11.05
C MET A 182 -15.17 -20.15 -12.42
N CYS A 183 -14.82 -21.05 -13.34
CA CYS A 183 -15.52 -21.19 -14.61
C CYS A 183 -16.83 -21.90 -14.28
N SER A 184 -17.93 -21.17 -14.10
CA SER A 184 -19.26 -21.77 -14.06
C SER A 184 -19.94 -21.54 -15.41
N GLU A 185 -20.05 -22.63 -16.16
CA GLU A 185 -20.96 -22.77 -17.27
C GLU A 185 -22.39 -22.36 -16.87
N ARG A 186 -23.01 -21.50 -17.68
CA ARG A 186 -24.36 -21.76 -18.23
C ARG A 186 -24.66 -20.79 -19.37
N SER A 187 -24.39 -21.29 -20.56
CA SER A 187 -25.13 -20.97 -21.77
C SER A 187 -26.57 -21.48 -21.61
N SER A 188 -27.58 -20.63 -21.83
CA SER A 188 -28.85 -20.92 -22.52
C SER A 188 -29.95 -19.89 -22.18
N ARG A 189 -30.21 -18.98 -23.13
CA ARG A 189 -31.54 -18.48 -23.58
C ARG A 189 -31.43 -17.07 -24.15
N CYS A 190 -31.13 -17.00 -25.44
CA CYS A 190 -31.58 -15.92 -26.32
C CYS A 190 -31.93 -16.57 -27.65
N GLU A 191 -33.13 -17.11 -27.77
CA GLU A 191 -33.75 -17.36 -29.07
C GLU A 191 -35.28 -17.35 -28.91
N GLU A 192 -35.94 -16.82 -29.94
CA GLU A 192 -37.39 -16.77 -30.19
C GLU A 192 -38.22 -15.68 -29.49
N MET A 193 -38.42 -14.55 -30.19
CA MET A 193 -39.71 -14.32 -30.86
C MET A 193 -39.66 -13.07 -31.75
N ARG A 194 -39.74 -13.29 -33.06
CA ARG A 194 -40.21 -12.33 -34.07
C ARG A 194 -41.38 -12.99 -34.79
N LEU A 195 -42.46 -12.22 -35.01
CA LEU A 195 -43.64 -12.49 -35.85
C LEU A 195 -44.66 -13.46 -35.22
N GLY A 196 -45.97 -13.20 -35.14
CA GLY A 196 -46.84 -12.13 -35.61
C GLY A 196 -48.27 -12.69 -35.67
N ALA A 197 -49.23 -12.02 -35.02
CA ALA A 197 -50.69 -12.04 -35.27
C ALA A 197 -51.35 -11.06 -34.29
#